data_AF-A0A377YXZ6-F1
#
_entry.id   AF-A0A377YXZ6-F1
#
_cell.length_a   1.000
_cell.length_b   1.000
_cell.length_c   1.000
_cell.angle_alpha   90.00
_cell.angle_beta   90.00
_cell.angle_gamma   90.00
#
_symmetry.space_group_name_H-M   'P 1'
#
loop_
_entity.id
_entity.type
_entity.pdbx_description
1 polymer ?
#
loop_
_entity_poly.entity_id
_entity_poly.type
_entity_poly.pdbx_seq_one_letter_code
_entity_poly.pdbx_strand_id
1 'polypeptide(L)'
;MLETLAGYEISVAINWARSAIEGQDTTLPLTHTRQASQAGKLGALMFSGTTLNGEYGEWQDLHAPFSPFCAQSLMTHTHVRELLACAGSDALQFLGIKLLEINPDADVNHRIAILRDGIAALNKAQQ
;
A
#
# COMPACT_ATOMS: atom_id res chain seq x y z
N MET A 1 -10.15 -17.35 8.14
CA MET A 1 -9.73 -16.26 9.04
C MET A 1 -10.80 -15.19 9.16
N LEU A 2 -11.23 -14.51 8.09
CA LEU A 2 -12.22 -13.43 8.19
C LEU A 2 -13.58 -13.87 8.79
N GLU A 3 -14.00 -15.11 8.54
CA GLU A 3 -15.21 -15.70 9.13
C GLU A 3 -15.21 -15.70 10.67
N THR A 4 -14.04 -15.82 11.30
CA THR A 4 -13.95 -15.80 12.78
C THR A 4 -14.20 -14.41 13.36
N LEU A 5 -14.22 -13.37 12.52
CA LEU A 5 -14.57 -11.99 12.90
C LEU A 5 -16.06 -11.69 12.69
N ALA A 6 -16.85 -12.65 12.19
CA ALA A 6 -18.29 -12.47 12.01
C ALA A 6 -18.97 -12.21 13.36
N GLY A 7 -19.82 -11.18 13.41
CA GLY A 7 -20.49 -10.74 14.65
C GLY A 7 -19.66 -9.84 15.57
N TYR A 8 -18.40 -9.55 15.25
CA TYR A 8 -17.57 -8.60 15.98
C TYR A 8 -17.37 -7.30 15.20
N GLU A 9 -17.38 -6.17 15.91
CA GLU A 9 -17.02 -4.84 15.40
C GLU A 9 -15.49 -4.70 15.27
N ILE A 10 -14.90 -5.56 14.43
CA ILE A 10 -13.47 -5.58 14.11
C ILE A 10 -13.33 -5.45 12.59
N SER A 11 -12.43 -4.56 12.17
CA SER A 11 -12.05 -4.38 10.76
C SER A 11 -10.57 -4.69 10.56
N VAL A 12 -10.19 -4.95 9.31
CA VAL A 12 -8.85 -5.27 8.86
C VAL A 12 -8.31 -4.14 7.99
N ALA A 13 -7.05 -3.77 8.22
CA ALA A 13 -6.30 -2.91 7.33
C ALA A 13 -5.47 -3.75 6.37
N ILE A 14 -5.61 -3.56 5.06
CA ILE A 14 -4.77 -4.23 4.07
C ILE A 14 -3.57 -3.34 3.74
N ASN A 15 -2.36 -3.89 3.89
CA ASN A 15 -1.14 -3.24 3.43
C ASN A 15 -0.71 -3.82 2.07
N TRP A 16 -0.49 -2.94 1.09
CA TRP A 16 -0.14 -3.34 -0.28
C TRP A 16 1.17 -4.14 -0.35
N ALA A 17 2.30 -3.60 0.12
CA ALA A 17 3.58 -4.32 0.04
C ALA A 17 3.57 -5.59 0.88
N ARG A 18 2.97 -5.61 2.07
CA ARG A 18 2.92 -6.83 2.89
C ARG A 18 2.24 -7.98 2.15
N SER A 19 1.12 -7.69 1.48
CA SER A 19 0.43 -8.69 0.65
C SER A 19 1.27 -9.08 -0.57
N ALA A 20 1.92 -8.11 -1.24
CA ALA A 20 2.74 -8.40 -2.42
C ALA A 20 3.97 -9.24 -2.08
N ILE A 21 4.64 -8.95 -0.96
CA ILE A 21 5.84 -9.66 -0.48
C ILE A 21 5.50 -11.08 -0.07
N GLU A 22 4.40 -11.30 0.65
CA GLU A 22 3.98 -12.63 1.11
C GLU A 22 3.79 -13.60 -0.06
N GLY A 23 3.19 -13.13 -1.16
CA GLY A 23 2.99 -13.92 -2.36
C GLY A 23 4.11 -13.80 -3.40
N GLN A 24 5.07 -12.88 -3.22
CA GLN A 24 5.93 -12.39 -4.29
C GLN A 24 5.13 -12.11 -5.59
N ASP A 25 3.98 -11.47 -5.43
CA ASP A 25 2.95 -11.30 -6.46
C ASP A 25 2.22 -9.97 -6.29
N THR A 26 2.31 -9.10 -7.30
CA THR A 26 1.67 -7.78 -7.29
C THR A 26 0.14 -7.83 -7.40
N THR A 27 -0.44 -8.99 -7.73
CA THR A 27 -1.90 -9.19 -7.82
C THR A 27 -2.53 -9.61 -6.49
N LEU A 28 -1.74 -10.20 -5.58
CA LEU A 28 -2.22 -10.66 -4.27
C LEU A 28 -2.82 -9.55 -3.38
N PRO A 29 -2.27 -8.31 -3.34
CA PRO A 29 -2.90 -7.20 -2.62
C PRO A 29 -4.36 -6.93 -3.01
N LEU A 30 -4.67 -7.01 -4.30
CA LEU A 30 -6.04 -6.82 -4.80
C LEU A 30 -6.95 -7.97 -4.38
N THR A 31 -6.44 -9.20 -4.42
CA THR A 31 -7.15 -10.39 -3.94
C THR A 31 -7.50 -10.28 -2.46
N HIS A 32 -6.54 -9.93 -1.61
CA HIS A 32 -6.79 -9.71 -0.17
C HIS A 32 -7.80 -8.59 0.08
N THR A 33 -7.71 -7.50 -0.67
CA THR A 33 -8.66 -6.37 -0.56
C THR A 33 -10.07 -6.80 -0.92
N ARG A 34 -10.24 -7.57 -2.02
CA ARG A 34 -11.54 -8.13 -2.42
C ARG A 34 -12.12 -9.04 -1.35
N GLN A 35 -11.32 -9.93 -0.78
CA GLN A 35 -11.77 -10.84 0.27
C GLN A 35 -12.21 -10.08 1.53
N ALA A 36 -11.44 -9.08 1.95
CA ALA A 36 -11.78 -8.25 3.10
C ALA A 36 -13.06 -7.41 2.86
N SER A 37 -13.21 -6.83 1.67
CA SER A 37 -14.40 -6.06 1.30
C SER A 37 -15.64 -6.94 1.23
N GLN A 38 -15.57 -8.10 0.56
CA GLN A 38 -16.68 -9.06 0.45
C GLN A 38 -17.13 -9.60 1.81
N ALA A 39 -16.21 -9.72 2.77
CA ALA A 39 -16.53 -10.12 4.15
C ALA A 39 -17.14 -8.98 4.99
N GLY A 40 -17.21 -7.74 4.47
CA GLY A 40 -17.62 -6.56 5.24
C GLY A 40 -16.62 -6.22 6.35
N LYS A 41 -15.34 -6.57 6.18
CA LYS A 41 -14.28 -6.40 7.19
C LYS A 41 -13.17 -5.46 6.74
N LEU A 42 -13.19 -4.94 5.51
CA LEU A 42 -12.21 -3.96 5.06
C LEU A 42 -12.43 -2.62 5.79
N GLY A 43 -11.49 -2.25 6.66
CA GLY A 43 -11.56 -1.01 7.43
C GLY A 43 -10.59 0.06 6.96
N ALA A 44 -9.46 -0.32 6.37
CA ALA A 44 -8.45 0.63 5.91
C ALA A 44 -7.53 0.04 4.84
N LEU A 45 -6.85 0.93 4.11
CA LEU A 45 -5.78 0.59 3.19
C LEU A 45 -4.50 1.32 3.59
N MET A 46 -3.37 0.61 3.52
CA MET A 46 -2.04 1.14 3.78
C MET A 46 -1.15 0.87 2.56
N PHE A 47 -0.50 1.92 2.07
CA PHE A 47 0.34 1.87 0.88
C PHE A 47 1.81 2.04 1.26
N SER A 48 2.56 0.96 1.09
CA SER A 48 4.02 0.93 1.11
C SER A 48 4.51 0.13 -0.09
N GLY A 49 5.69 0.45 -0.62
CA GLY A 49 6.25 -0.24 -1.79
C GLY A 49 7.29 -1.31 -1.44
N THR A 50 7.57 -2.13 -2.45
CA THR A 50 8.67 -3.10 -2.51
C THR A 50 9.24 -3.08 -3.93
N THR A 51 10.42 -3.67 -4.13
CA THR A 51 11.11 -3.73 -5.42
C THR A 51 11.46 -5.17 -5.80
N LEU A 52 11.88 -5.41 -7.06
CA LEU A 52 12.53 -6.66 -7.49
C LEU A 52 14.06 -6.56 -7.47
N ASN A 53 14.59 -5.34 -7.39
CA ASN A 53 16.01 -5.04 -7.49
C ASN A 53 16.28 -3.61 -6.99
N GLY A 54 17.56 -3.22 -6.96
CA GLY A 54 17.99 -1.91 -6.49
C GLY A 54 18.15 -1.86 -4.97
N GLU A 55 18.29 -0.65 -4.44
CA GLU A 55 18.67 -0.43 -3.04
C GLU A 55 17.59 -0.85 -2.02
N TYR A 56 16.32 -0.88 -2.44
CA TYR A 56 15.21 -1.39 -1.62
C TYR A 56 15.10 -2.93 -1.65
N GLY A 57 15.95 -3.65 -2.41
CA GLY A 57 16.05 -5.11 -2.39
C GLY A 57 14.90 -5.86 -3.06
N GLU A 58 15.12 -7.14 -3.34
CA GLU A 58 14.09 -8.02 -3.91
C GLU A 58 13.10 -8.44 -2.81
N TRP A 59 11.82 -8.07 -2.97
CA TRP A 59 10.72 -8.41 -2.06
C TRP A 59 10.96 -8.05 -0.58
N GLN A 60 11.75 -7.01 -0.30
CA GLN A 60 12.03 -6.59 1.07
C GLN A 60 10.98 -5.61 1.60
N ASP A 61 10.69 -5.70 2.89
CA ASP A 61 9.76 -4.80 3.60
C ASP A 61 10.46 -3.47 3.99
N LEU A 62 11.14 -2.85 3.02
CA LEU A 62 11.85 -1.58 3.16
C LEU A 62 11.01 -0.38 2.76
N HIS A 63 9.71 -0.56 2.49
CA HIS A 63 8.74 0.52 2.27
C HIS A 63 9.17 1.50 1.17
N ALA A 64 9.52 0.97 0.00
CA ALA A 64 9.93 1.77 -1.15
C ALA A 64 8.89 2.87 -1.47
N PRO A 65 9.31 4.10 -1.81
CA PRO A 65 8.42 5.15 -2.29
C PRO A 65 7.59 4.71 -3.51
N PHE A 66 6.57 5.49 -3.87
CA PHE A 66 5.78 5.22 -5.08
C PHE A 66 6.63 5.29 -6.34
N SER A 67 6.30 4.49 -7.34
CA SER A 67 6.74 4.78 -8.72
C SER A 67 5.89 5.92 -9.29
N PRO A 68 6.49 6.96 -9.91
CA PRO A 68 7.86 7.00 -10.44
C PRO A 68 8.94 7.64 -9.53
N PHE A 69 8.62 8.14 -8.33
CA PHE A 69 9.63 8.72 -7.42
C PHE A 69 10.74 7.71 -7.11
N CYS A 70 10.36 6.47 -6.82
CA CYS A 70 11.23 5.31 -6.86
C CYS A 70 10.91 4.49 -8.11
N ALA A 71 11.75 4.61 -9.14
CA ALA A 71 11.50 4.00 -10.45
C ALA A 71 11.36 2.46 -10.38
N GLN A 72 12.08 1.81 -9.46
CA GLN A 72 12.07 0.36 -9.27
C GLN A 72 10.87 -0.13 -8.44
N SER A 73 10.11 0.77 -7.80
CA SER A 73 8.99 0.41 -6.95
C SER A 73 7.89 -0.28 -7.75
N LEU A 74 7.47 -1.44 -7.26
CA LEU A 74 6.33 -2.17 -7.80
C LEU A 74 4.99 -1.52 -7.42
N MET A 75 4.98 -0.62 -6.43
CA MET A 75 3.77 0.10 -6.05
C MET A 75 3.56 1.29 -6.98
N THR A 76 2.62 1.14 -7.90
CA THR A 76 2.26 2.15 -8.91
C THR A 76 0.91 2.79 -8.59
N HIS A 77 0.61 3.95 -9.20
CA HIS A 77 -0.72 4.55 -9.12
C HIS A 77 -1.84 3.61 -9.60
N THR A 78 -1.56 2.75 -10.58
CA THR A 78 -2.54 1.76 -11.09
C THR A 78 -2.91 0.77 -10.00
N HIS A 79 -1.92 0.18 -9.33
CA HIS A 79 -2.17 -0.76 -8.24
C HIS A 79 -2.94 -0.11 -7.09
N VAL A 80 -2.61 1.13 -6.73
CA VAL A 80 -3.34 1.87 -5.69
C VAL A 80 -4.79 2.14 -6.10
N ARG A 81 -5.02 2.55 -7.35
CA ARG A 81 -6.37 2.77 -7.89
C ARG A 81 -7.21 1.50 -7.90
N GLU A 82 -6.62 0.34 -8.19
CA GLU A 82 -7.33 -0.94 -8.16
C GLU A 82 -7.82 -1.30 -6.75
N LEU A 83 -6.99 -1.10 -5.72
CA LEU A 83 -7.39 -1.33 -4.34
C LEU A 83 -8.46 -0.34 -3.88
N LEU A 84 -8.33 0.94 -4.24
CA LEU A 84 -9.35 1.96 -3.94
C LEU A 84 -10.68 1.65 -4.63
N ALA A 85 -10.66 1.25 -5.90
CA ALA A 85 -11.86 0.85 -6.63
C ALA A 85 -12.53 -0.37 -6.00
N CYS A 86 -11.73 -1.31 -5.47
CA CYS A 86 -12.23 -2.47 -4.74
C CYS A 86 -12.87 -2.10 -3.40
N ALA A 87 -12.33 -1.12 -2.68
CA ALA A 87 -12.94 -0.60 -1.46
C ALA A 87 -14.28 0.11 -1.73
N GLY A 88 -14.51 0.61 -2.95
CA GLY A 88 -15.77 1.20 -3.36
C GLY A 88 -16.15 2.42 -2.53
N SER A 89 -17.44 2.55 -2.18
CA SER A 89 -17.97 3.61 -1.31
C SER A 89 -17.88 3.27 0.18
N ASP A 90 -17.25 2.15 0.56
CA ASP A 90 -17.09 1.79 1.96
C ASP A 90 -16.31 2.89 2.66
N ALA A 91 -16.82 3.34 3.82
CA ALA A 91 -16.15 4.34 4.63
C ALA A 91 -14.93 3.71 5.28
N LEU A 92 -13.82 3.66 4.53
CA LEU A 92 -12.52 3.35 5.09
C LEU A 92 -12.25 4.33 6.24
N GLN A 93 -11.87 3.78 7.39
CA GLN A 93 -11.51 4.56 8.58
C GLN A 93 -10.29 5.44 8.30
N PHE A 94 -9.36 4.95 7.46
CA PHE A 94 -8.26 5.74 6.94
C PHE A 94 -7.68 5.14 5.64
N LEU A 95 -6.98 6.01 4.91
CA LEU A 95 -5.98 5.65 3.91
C LEU A 95 -4.62 6.11 4.43
N GLY A 96 -3.62 5.23 4.38
CA GLY A 96 -2.29 5.53 4.90
C GLY A 96 -1.19 5.29 3.87
N ILE A 97 -0.07 6.00 4.04
CA ILE A 97 1.18 5.70 3.37
C ILE A 97 2.25 5.36 4.42
N LYS A 98 3.15 4.43 4.11
CA LYS A 98 4.35 4.15 4.88
C LYS A 98 5.51 4.07 3.91
N LEU A 99 6.36 5.09 3.90
CA LEU A 99 7.47 5.23 2.97
C LEU A 99 8.75 5.48 3.77
N LEU A 100 9.85 4.85 3.36
CA LEU A 100 11.15 4.96 4.01
C LEU A 100 12.17 5.53 3.05
N GLU A 101 12.99 6.45 3.52
CA GLU A 101 14.26 6.81 2.87
C GLU A 101 15.38 6.00 3.52
N ILE A 102 16.01 5.12 2.74
CA ILE A 102 17.00 4.15 3.18
C ILE A 102 18.43 4.70 3.19
N ASN A 103 18.71 5.75 2.41
CA ASN A 103 20.00 6.41 2.42
C ASN A 103 20.16 7.20 3.73
N PRO A 104 21.13 6.85 4.60
CA PRO A 104 21.34 7.54 5.86
C PRO A 104 21.78 9.00 5.65
N ASP A 105 22.45 9.29 4.53
CA ASP A 105 22.99 10.61 4.21
C ASP A 105 21.98 11.52 3.48
N ALA A 106 20.78 11.01 3.16
CA ALA A 106 19.72 11.81 2.56
C ALA A 106 19.25 12.91 3.51
N ASP A 107 19.18 14.13 2.97
CA ASP A 107 18.78 15.31 3.72
C ASP A 107 17.28 15.29 4.09
N VAL A 108 16.91 16.19 5.00
CA VAL A 108 15.52 16.33 5.46
C VAL A 108 14.59 16.72 4.31
N ASN A 109 15.05 17.50 3.34
CA ASN A 109 14.23 17.95 2.21
C ASN A 109 13.82 16.77 1.33
N HIS A 110 14.73 15.84 1.06
CA HIS A 110 14.47 14.63 0.29
C HIS A 110 13.46 13.72 1.02
N ARG A 111 13.64 13.54 2.33
CA ARG A 111 12.70 12.76 3.17
C ARG A 111 11.29 13.37 3.15
N ILE A 112 11.18 14.69 3.22
CA ILE A 112 9.90 15.40 3.08
C ILE A 112 9.34 15.27 1.64
N ALA A 113 10.20 15.28 0.62
CA ALA A 113 9.78 15.12 -0.77
C ALA A 113 9.12 13.75 -1.02
N ILE A 114 9.66 12.67 -0.43
CA ILE A 114 9.04 11.34 -0.46
C ILE A 114 7.62 11.37 0.10
N LEU A 115 7.42 12.01 1.25
CA LEU A 115 6.10 12.10 1.89
C LEU A 115 5.12 12.96 1.05
N ARG A 116 5.59 14.09 0.52
CA ARG A 116 4.78 14.96 -0.35
C ARG A 116 4.36 14.24 -1.63
N ASP A 117 5.29 13.53 -2.27
CA ASP A 117 5.02 12.74 -3.47
C ASP A 117 4.03 11.62 -3.16
N GLY A 118 4.23 10.86 -2.09
CA GLY A 118 3.31 9.81 -1.66
C GLY A 118 1.88 10.30 -1.39
N ILE A 119 1.73 11.45 -0.73
CA ILE A 119 0.42 12.08 -0.51
C ILE A 119 -0.22 12.50 -1.84
N ALA A 120 0.56 13.13 -2.74
CA ALA A 120 0.08 13.52 -4.06
C ALA A 120 -0.34 12.31 -4.90
N ALA A 121 0.43 11.22 -4.83
CA ALA A 121 0.16 9.97 -5.53
C ALA A 121 -1.14 9.32 -5.06
N LEU A 122 -1.37 9.29 -3.74
CA LEU A 122 -2.59 8.77 -3.16
C LEU A 122 -3.81 9.62 -3.55
N ASN A 123 -3.71 10.95 -3.42
CA ASN A 123 -4.78 11.87 -3.82
C ASN A 123 -5.15 11.74 -5.30
N LYS A 124 -4.16 11.55 -6.18
CA LYS A 124 -4.39 11.32 -7.61
C LYS A 124 -5.07 9.98 -7.90
N ALA A 125 -4.78 8.95 -7.11
CA ALA A 125 -5.40 7.63 -7.28
C ALA A 125 -6.87 7.60 -6.84
N GLN A 126 -7.30 8.55 -5.99
CA GLN A 126 -8.68 8.73 -5.56
C GLN A 126 -9.57 9.49 -6.57
N GLN A 127 -8.97 10.09 -7.61
CA GLN A 127 -9.66 10.80 -8.71
C GLN A 127 -9.86 9.87 -9.92
#